data_AF-A0A518V7M4-F1
#
_entry.id   AF-A0A518V7M4-F1
#
_cell.length_a   1.000
_cell.length_b   1.000
_cell.length_c   1.000
_cell.angle_alpha   90.00
_cell.angle_beta   90.00
_cell.angle_gamma   90.00
#
_symmetry.space_group_name_H-M   'P 1'
#
loop_
_entity.id
_entity.type
_entity.pdbx_description
1 polymer ?
#
loop_
_entity_poly.entity_id
_entity_poly.type
_entity_poly.pdbx_seq_one_letter_code
_entity_poly.pdbx_strand_id
1 'polypeptide(L)'
;MQFENPKRSDSYLTLTINPIDAASSIFREVSKRYERYCNESFVIVGEIPLMDMTWYISSSGAFYGGNDDFLIRLGDNFFQALHNIVSGVKLEVITVEDE
;
A
#
# COMPACT_ATOMS: atom_id res chain seq x y z
N MET A 1 3.96 10.63 8.21
CA MET A 1 5.18 11.17 7.58
C MET A 1 4.78 11.90 6.31
N GLN A 2 5.28 13.12 6.09
CA GLN A 2 5.02 13.88 4.87
C GLN A 2 6.26 13.90 3.98
N PHE A 3 6.08 13.82 2.66
CA PHE A 3 7.16 13.84 1.67
C PHE A 3 6.68 14.51 0.38
N GLU A 4 7.62 15.04 -0.44
CA GLU A 4 7.29 15.63 -1.73
C GLU A 4 6.70 14.59 -2.68
N ASN A 5 5.71 14.99 -3.47
CA ASN A 5 5.09 14.13 -4.45
C ASN A 5 6.04 13.97 -5.66
N PRO A 6 6.57 12.75 -5.92
CA PRO A 6 7.56 12.54 -6.98
C PRO A 6 6.97 12.71 -8.40
N LYS A 7 5.65 12.84 -8.54
CA LYS A 7 4.96 13.06 -9.82
C LYS A 7 4.47 14.49 -10.02
N ARG A 8 4.39 15.30 -8.96
CA ARG A 8 3.84 16.66 -9.01
C ARG A 8 4.64 17.58 -8.10
N SER A 9 5.45 18.44 -8.72
CA SER A 9 6.14 19.53 -8.02
C SER A 9 5.14 20.38 -7.23
N ASP A 10 5.57 20.87 -6.07
CA ASP A 10 4.75 21.69 -5.15
C ASP A 10 3.53 20.96 -4.55
N SER A 11 3.52 19.63 -4.58
CA SER A 11 2.55 18.78 -3.89
C SER A 11 3.26 17.87 -2.90
N TYR A 12 2.59 17.55 -1.79
CA TYR A 12 3.10 16.66 -0.76
C TYR A 12 2.15 15.49 -0.57
N LEU A 13 2.71 14.31 -0.33
CA LEU A 13 1.98 13.12 0.09
C LEU A 13 2.22 12.88 1.58
N THR A 14 1.21 12.31 2.24
CA THR A 14 1.30 11.92 3.65
C THR A 14 1.09 10.42 3.75
N LEU A 15 2.10 9.72 4.24
CA LEU A 15 2.00 8.33 4.68
C LEU A 15 1.64 8.30 6.16
N THR A 16 0.48 7.75 6.49
CA THR A 16 0.04 7.51 7.86
C THR A 16 0.27 6.05 8.20
N ILE A 17 1.07 5.76 9.23
CA ILE A 17 1.28 4.41 9.75
C ILE A 17 0.59 4.33 11.09
N ASN A 18 -0.68 3.94 11.06
CA ASN A 18 -1.45 3.64 12.26
C ASN A 18 -2.35 2.43 11.98
N PRO A 19 -1.91 1.21 12.31
CA PRO A 19 -2.69 0.00 12.07
C PRO A 19 -4.06 0.01 12.75
N ILE A 20 -4.19 0.66 13.92
CA ILE A 20 -5.44 0.70 14.69
C ILE A 20 -6.48 1.54 13.93
N ASP A 21 -6.09 2.76 13.54
CA ASP A 21 -7.00 3.66 12.83
C ASP A 21 -7.28 3.14 11.41
N ALA A 22 -6.25 2.66 10.71
CA ALA A 22 -6.39 2.16 9.35
C ALA A 22 -7.32 0.93 9.27
N ALA A 23 -7.24 0.02 10.25
CA ALA A 23 -8.15 -1.13 10.32
C ALA A 23 -9.62 -0.73 10.56
N SER A 24 -9.89 0.47 11.10
CA SER A 24 -11.25 0.97 11.29
C SER A 24 -11.86 1.61 10.03
N SER A 25 -11.01 2.10 9.12
CA SER A 25 -11.40 2.83 7.91
C SER A 25 -11.52 1.94 6.68
N ILE A 26 -10.72 0.86 6.61
CA ILE A 26 -10.59 0.03 5.42
C ILE A 26 -11.45 -1.23 5.52
N PHE A 27 -12.29 -1.46 4.51
CA PHE A 27 -13.11 -2.67 4.42
C PHE A 27 -12.23 -3.91 4.23
N ARG A 28 -12.28 -4.82 5.21
CA ARG A 28 -11.49 -6.07 5.22
C ARG A 28 -11.70 -6.95 3.97
N GLU A 29 -12.86 -6.85 3.33
CA GLU A 29 -13.21 -7.60 2.12
C GLU A 29 -12.25 -7.32 0.96
N VAL A 30 -11.89 -6.06 0.75
CA VAL A 30 -10.92 -5.66 -0.29
C VAL A 30 -9.56 -6.32 -0.03
N SER A 31 -9.16 -6.37 1.25
CA SER A 31 -7.90 -7.02 1.64
C SER A 31 -7.93 -8.53 1.37
N LYS A 32 -9.08 -9.20 1.55
CA LYS A 32 -9.20 -10.66 1.30
C LYS A 32 -8.94 -11.03 -0.15
N ARG A 33 -9.30 -10.16 -1.09
CA ARG A 33 -9.01 -10.37 -2.51
C ARG A 33 -7.51 -10.41 -2.78
N TYR A 34 -6.77 -9.44 -2.26
CA TYR A 34 -5.32 -9.41 -2.41
C TYR A 34 -4.65 -10.61 -1.72
N GLU A 35 -5.14 -11.01 -0.54
CA GLU A 35 -4.64 -12.20 0.17
C GLU A 35 -4.81 -13.48 -0.64
N ARG A 36 -5.97 -13.66 -1.30
CA ARG A 36 -6.21 -14.82 -2.19
C ARG A 36 -5.24 -14.80 -3.38
N TYR A 37 -5.09 -13.65 -4.03
CA TYR A 37 -4.19 -13.50 -5.17
C TYR A 37 -2.73 -13.81 -4.79
N CYS A 38 -2.25 -13.27 -3.68
CA CYS A 38 -0.88 -13.48 -3.21
C CYS A 38 -0.68 -14.81 -2.48
N ASN A 39 -1.76 -15.54 -2.14
CA ASN A 39 -1.73 -16.70 -1.26
C ASN A 39 -1.01 -16.43 0.07
N GLU A 40 -1.22 -15.25 0.65
CA GLU A 40 -0.62 -14.79 1.89
C GLU A 40 -1.63 -14.01 2.72
N SER A 41 -1.48 -14.01 4.06
CA SER A 41 -2.30 -13.16 4.94
C SER A 41 -1.72 -11.77 5.05
N PHE A 42 -2.57 -10.75 5.04
CA PHE A 42 -2.19 -9.34 5.06
C PHE A 42 -2.69 -8.66 6.34
N VAL A 43 -1.88 -7.73 6.83
CA VAL A 43 -2.24 -6.79 7.89
C VAL A 43 -2.17 -5.39 7.32
N ILE A 44 -3.24 -4.62 7.52
CA ILE A 44 -3.26 -3.20 7.18
C ILE A 44 -2.35 -2.47 8.17
N VAL A 45 -1.39 -1.71 7.66
CA VAL A 45 -0.43 -0.98 8.50
C VAL A 45 -0.55 0.54 8.38
N GLY A 46 -1.21 1.03 7.33
CA GLY A 46 -1.30 2.44 7.06
C GLY A 46 -1.96 2.77 5.73
N GLU A 47 -1.85 4.03 5.33
CA GLU A 47 -2.43 4.55 4.11
C GLU A 47 -1.69 5.80 3.61
N ILE A 48 -1.88 6.11 2.32
CA ILE A 48 -1.55 7.38 1.69
C ILE A 48 -2.86 7.96 1.16
N PRO A 49 -3.58 8.79 1.95
CA PRO A 49 -4.95 9.18 1.63
C PRO A 49 -5.12 9.89 0.29
N LEU A 50 -4.16 10.73 -0.10
CA LEU A 50 -4.21 11.46 -1.39
C LEU A 50 -4.10 10.56 -2.62
N MET A 51 -3.70 9.30 -2.44
CA MET A 51 -3.61 8.30 -3.50
C MET A 51 -4.67 7.21 -3.35
N ASP A 52 -5.60 7.33 -2.38
CA ASP A 52 -6.53 6.28 -1.99
C ASP A 52 -5.82 4.91 -1.84
N MET A 53 -4.58 4.94 -1.32
CA MET A 53 -3.71 3.77 -1.27
C MET A 53 -3.61 3.25 0.15
N THR A 54 -4.04 2.02 0.37
CA THR A 54 -3.82 1.29 1.61
C THR A 54 -2.47 0.60 1.59
N TRP A 55 -1.75 0.62 2.71
CA TRP A 55 -0.55 -0.18 2.92
C TRP A 55 -0.84 -1.46 3.68
N TYR A 56 -0.27 -2.55 3.19
CA TYR A 56 -0.31 -3.86 3.79
C TYR A 56 1.10 -4.37 4.07
N ILE A 57 1.24 -5.13 5.14
CA ILE A 57 2.35 -6.06 5.35
C ILE A 57 1.82 -7.48 5.22
N SER A 58 2.51 -8.31 4.45
CA SER A 58 2.14 -9.71 4.30
C SER A 58 2.80 -10.59 5.37
N SER A 59 2.35 -11.84 5.50
CA SER A 59 2.92 -12.80 6.45
C SER A 59 4.38 -13.14 6.17
N SER A 60 4.88 -12.93 4.94
CA SER A 60 6.30 -13.07 4.60
C SER A 60 7.14 -11.82 4.89
N GLY A 61 6.52 -10.72 5.31
CA GLY A 61 7.17 -9.45 5.64
C GLY A 61 7.28 -8.47 4.46
N ALA A 62 6.77 -8.84 3.27
CA ALA A 62 6.71 -7.96 2.12
C ALA A 62 5.62 -6.89 2.30
N PHE A 63 5.85 -5.71 1.73
CA PHE A 63 4.96 -4.57 1.80
C PHE A 63 4.24 -4.38 0.46
N TYR A 64 2.95 -4.09 0.55
CA TYR A 64 2.08 -3.89 -0.60
C TYR A 64 1.27 -2.59 -0.48
N GLY A 65 0.99 -1.97 -1.61
CA GLY A 65 0.06 -0.86 -1.74
C GLY A 65 -1.15 -1.32 -2.54
N GLY A 66 -2.35 -1.23 -1.98
CA GLY A 66 -3.60 -1.53 -2.68
C GLY A 66 -4.43 -0.26 -2.89
N ASN A 67 -5.05 -0.17 -4.06
CA ASN A 67 -6.00 0.88 -4.44
C ASN A 67 -7.07 0.22 -5.32
N ASP A 68 -8.29 0.06 -4.81
CA ASP A 68 -9.38 -0.65 -5.49
C ASP A 68 -8.91 -1.97 -6.13
N ASP A 69 -8.95 -2.08 -7.45
CA ASP A 69 -8.56 -3.29 -8.19
C ASP A 69 -7.05 -3.43 -8.42
N PHE A 70 -6.25 -2.49 -7.94
CA PHE A 70 -4.81 -2.46 -8.14
C PHE A 70 -4.03 -2.87 -6.89
N LEU A 71 -3.03 -3.71 -7.08
CA LEU A 71 -2.06 -4.11 -6.07
C LEU A 71 -0.63 -3.88 -6.58
N ILE A 72 0.20 -3.30 -5.73
CA ILE A 72 1.60 -2.99 -6.04
C ILE A 72 2.47 -3.59 -4.94
N ARG A 73 3.48 -4.39 -5.30
CA ARG A 73 4.51 -4.81 -4.34
C ARG A 73 5.49 -3.66 -4.14
N LEU A 74 5.46 -3.05 -2.97
CA LEU A 74 6.24 -1.87 -2.64
C LEU A 74 7.69 -2.22 -2.28
N GLY A 75 7.92 -3.39 -1.65
CA GLY A 75 9.25 -3.86 -1.30
C GLY A 75 9.21 -5.08 -0.38
N ASP A 76 10.37 -5.69 -0.15
CA ASP A 76 10.53 -6.89 0.68
C ASP A 76 10.65 -6.57 2.18
N ASN A 77 10.80 -5.28 2.51
CA ASN A 77 10.84 -4.79 3.88
C ASN A 77 10.41 -3.31 3.92
N PHE A 78 10.24 -2.81 5.15
CA PHE A 78 9.77 -1.44 5.40
C PHE A 78 10.64 -0.37 4.73
N PHE A 79 11.97 -0.46 4.84
CA PHE A 79 12.88 0.56 4.31
C PHE A 79 12.84 0.62 2.79
N GLN A 80 12.77 -0.53 2.13
CA GLN A 80 12.67 -0.60 0.68
C GLN A 80 11.33 -0.05 0.19
N ALA A 81 10.23 -0.40 0.85
CA ALA A 81 8.90 0.11 0.51
C ALA A 81 8.82 1.63 0.67
N LEU A 82 9.36 2.15 1.78
CA LEU A 82 9.43 3.58 2.06
C LEU A 82 10.25 4.32 0.99
N HIS A 83 11.44 3.81 0.67
CA HIS A 83 12.29 4.36 -0.39
C HIS A 83 11.56 4.40 -1.73
N ASN A 84 10.95 3.29 -2.14
CA ASN A 84 10.31 3.18 -3.44
C ASN A 84 9.15 4.18 -3.61
N ILE A 85 8.38 4.41 -2.55
CA ILE A 85 7.30 5.40 -2.55
C ILE A 85 7.82 6.83 -2.54
N VAL A 86 8.74 7.16 -1.64
CA VAL A 86 9.27 8.53 -1.50
C VAL A 86 10.02 8.94 -2.77
N SER A 87 10.76 8.02 -3.39
CA SER A 87 11.52 8.28 -4.62
C SER A 87 10.70 8.12 -5.90
N GLY A 88 9.44 7.68 -5.81
CA GLY A 88 8.56 7.50 -6.98
C GLY A 88 9.07 6.47 -7.98
N VAL A 89 9.68 5.39 -7.49
CA VAL A 89 10.18 4.28 -8.30
C VAL A 89 9.02 3.68 -9.10
N LYS A 90 9.23 3.41 -10.39
CA LYS A 90 8.25 2.70 -11.21
C LYS A 90 8.21 1.24 -10.78
N LEU A 91 7.07 0.81 -10.26
CA LEU A 91 6.81 -0.56 -9.84
C LEU A 91 5.76 -1.19 -10.76
N GLU A 92 5.74 -2.51 -10.77
CA GLU A 92 4.70 -3.28 -11.46
C GLU A 92 3.37 -3.10 -10.74
N VAL A 93 2.32 -2.86 -11.52
CA VAL A 93 0.94 -2.75 -11.03
C VAL A 93 0.20 -4.00 -11.48
N ILE A 94 -0.39 -4.69 -10.52
CA ILE A 94 -1.16 -5.90 -10.73
C ILE A 94 -2.64 -5.53 -10.61
N THR A 95 -3.44 -5.89 -11.61
CA THR A 95 -4.90 -5.84 -11.48
C THR A 95 -5.38 -7.13 -10.84
N VAL A 96 -6.14 -7.03 -9.75
CA VAL A 96 -6.74 -8.16 -9.06
C VAL A 96 -8.25 -8.10 -9.25
N GLU A 97 -8.75 -8.95 -10.13
CA GLU A 97 -10.17 -9.04 -10.48
C GLU A 97 -10.96 -9.76 -9.37
N ASP A 98 -12.24 -9.41 -9.21
CA ASP A 98 -13.18 -10.20 -8.40
C ASP A 98 -13.57 -11.47 -9.19
N GLU A 99 -13.29 -12.64 -8.63
CA GLU A 99 -13.93 -13.90 -9.05
C GLU A 99 -15.40 -13.96 -8.63
#